data_AF-A0A380SA19-F1
#
_entry.id   AF-A0A380SA19-F1
#
_cell.length_a   1.000
_cell.length_b   1.000
_cell.length_c   1.000
_cell.angle_alpha   90.00
_cell.angle_beta   90.00
_cell.angle_gamma   90.00
#
_symmetry.space_group_name_H-M   'P 1'
#
loop_
_entity.id
_entity.type
_entity.pdbx_description
1 polymer ?
#
loop_
_entity_poly.entity_id
_entity_poly.type
_entity_poly.pdbx_seq_one_letter_code
_entity_poly.pdbx_strand_id
1 'polypeptide(L)' 'MVVKFRAWDKKHKEMLKVVSINFDEKFIRGLSEVESNLDIESSYNFEDIELMQFTGVKDKHGI' A
#
# COMPACT_ATOMS: atom_id res chain seq x y z
N MET A 1 -11.43 -5.04 15.02
CA MET A 1 -10.63 -4.04 14.27
C MET A 1 -9.98 -4.77 13.10
N VAL A 2 -10.21 -4.34 11.86
CA VAL A 2 -9.54 -4.93 10.70
C VAL A 2 -8.34 -4.04 10.35
N VAL A 3 -7.14 -4.58 10.46
CA VAL A 3 -5.91 -3.87 10.12
C VAL A 3 -5.73 -3.93 8.60
N LYS A 4 -5.75 -2.77 7.93
CA LYS A 4 -5.50 -2.64 6.49
C LYS A 4 -4.58 -1.46 6.24
N PHE A 5 -3.72 -1.60 5.25
CA PHE A 5 -2.78 -0.56 4.84
C PHE A 5 -2.83 -0.33 3.33
N ARG A 6 -2.46 0.88 2.93
CA ARG A 6 -2.14 1.27 1.56
C ARG A 6 -0.86 2.11 1.60
N ALA A 7 -0.12 2.15 0.51
CA ALA A 7 1.10 2.94 0.44
C ALA A 7 1.10 3.82 -0.81
N TRP A 8 1.55 5.05 -0.69
CA TRP A 8 1.80 5.92 -1.84
C TRP A 8 3.24 5.77 -2.30
N ASP A 9 3.46 5.32 -3.53
CA ASP A 9 4.79 5.30 -4.15
C ASP A 9 5.14 6.72 -4.62
N LYS A 10 6.15 7.34 -4.00
CA LYS A 10 6.55 8.72 -4.32
C LYS A 10 7.20 8.83 -5.70
N LYS A 11 7.82 7.76 -6.19
CA LYS A 11 8.54 7.73 -7.47
C LYS A 11 7.59 7.56 -8.64
N HIS A 12 6.73 6.53 -8.58
CA HIS A 12 5.80 6.22 -9.68
C HIS A 12 4.46 6.95 -9.55
N LYS A 13 4.20 7.60 -8.40
CA LYS A 13 2.98 8.37 -8.12
C LYS A 13 1.72 7.51 -8.23
N GLU A 14 1.76 6.35 -7.61
CA GLU A 14 0.67 5.39 -7.60
C GLU A 14 0.32 4.90 -6.19
N MET A 15 -0.91 4.41 -6.05
CA MET A 15 -1.38 3.81 -4.80
C MET A 15 -1.14 2.31 -4.83
N LEU A 16 -0.31 1.83 -3.92
CA LEU A 16 -0.02 0.42 -3.73
C LEU A 16 -0.98 -0.20 -2.71
N LYS A 17 -1.43 -1.41 -3.02
CA LYS A 17 -2.08 -2.28 -2.05
C LYS A 17 -1.01 -3.03 -1.26
N VAL A 18 -1.00 -2.85 0.07
CA VAL A 18 0.00 -3.47 0.94
C VAL A 18 -0.36 -4.93 1.21
N VAL A 19 0.58 -5.84 0.93
CA VAL A 19 0.46 -7.29 1.17
C VAL A 19 1.07 -7.65 2.52
N SER A 20 2.26 -7.14 2.81
CA SER A 20 2.95 -7.34 4.10
C SER A 20 3.86 -6.16 4.41
N ILE A 21 4.19 -6.00 5.69
CA ILE A 21 5.07 -4.94 6.19
C ILE A 21 6.17 -5.63 7.01
N ASN A 22 7.43 -5.34 6.68
CA ASN A 22 8.57 -5.71 7.51
C ASN A 22 9.12 -4.44 8.19
N PHE A 23 8.89 -4.32 9.50
CA PHE A 23 9.36 -3.16 10.28
C PHE A 23 10.86 -3.23 10.61
N ASP A 24 11.43 -4.43 10.72
CA ASP A 24 12.85 -4.62 11.02
C ASP A 24 13.70 -4.25 9.80
N GLU A 25 13.30 -4.74 8.61
CA GLU A 25 13.96 -4.46 7.34
C GLU A 25 13.44 -3.18 6.65
N LYS A 26 12.44 -2.52 7.23
CA LYS A 26 11.88 -1.22 6.79
C LYS A 26 11.40 -1.18 5.34
N PHE A 27 10.66 -2.20 4.92
CA PHE A 27 10.00 -2.23 3.62
C PHE A 27 8.60 -2.84 3.70
N ILE A 28 7.82 -2.63 2.64
CA ILE A 28 6.57 -3.36 2.39
C ILE A 28 6.70 -4.27 1.19
N ARG A 29 5.91 -5.34 1.14
CA ARG A 29 5.51 -5.94 -0.14
C ARG A 29 4.20 -5.29 -0.59
N GLY A 30 4.19 -4.74 -1.79
CA GLY A 30 3.04 -4.02 -2.36
C GLY A 30 2.68 -4.54 -3.73
N LEU A 31 1.41 -4.41 -4.09
CA LEU A 31 0.91 -4.65 -5.45
C LEU A 31 0.72 -3.30 -6.15
N SER A 32 1.34 -3.16 -7.30
CA SER A 32 1.10 -2.08 -8.27
C SER A 32 0.11 -2.56 -9.31
N GLU A 33 -0.87 -1.71 -9.64
CA GLU A 33 -1.90 -1.99 -10.64
C GLU A 33 -1.33 -1.72 -12.04
N VAL A 34 -1.30 -2.75 -12.89
CA VAL A 34 -0.83 -2.63 -14.28
C VAL A 34 -2.04 -2.72 -15.22
N GLU A 35 -1.99 -2.02 -16.35
CA GLU A 35 -3.06 -1.92 -17.37
C GLU A 35 -3.60 -3.27 -17.89
N SER A 36 -2.94 -4.39 -17.61
CA SER A 36 -3.31 -5.74 -18.04
C SER A 36 -4.05 -6.59 -16.99
N ASN A 37 -4.56 -6.00 -15.89
CA ASN A 37 -5.15 -6.71 -14.74
C ASN A 37 -4.20 -7.72 -14.07
N LEU A 38 -2.89 -7.56 -14.26
CA LEU A 38 -1.86 -8.33 -13.59
C LEU A 38 -1.22 -7.43 -12.54
N ASP A 39 -1.59 -7.66 -11.28
CA ASP A 39 -0.90 -7.02 -10.16
C ASP A 39 0.55 -7.52 -10.12
N ILE A 40 1.52 -6.61 -10.09
CA ILE A 40 2.93 -6.97 -9.86
C ILE A 40 3.23 -6.77 -8.38
N GLU A 41 3.63 -7.85 -7.69
CA GLU A 41 4.14 -7.78 -6.33
C GLU A 41 5.62 -7.37 -6.35
N SER A 42 5.97 -6.36 -5.56
CA SER A 42 7.33 -5.87 -5.42
C SER A 42 7.61 -5.37 -4.00
N SER A 43 8.89 -5.20 -3.67
CA SER A 43 9.31 -4.65 -2.39
C SER A 43 9.58 -3.15 -2.51
N TYR A 44 9.06 -2.37 -1.55
CA TYR A 44 9.18 -0.92 -1.53
C TYR A 44 9.71 -0.48 -0.16
N ASN A 45 10.84 0.22 -0.15
CA ASN A 45 11.43 0.72 1.09
C ASN A 45 10.56 1.82 1.70
N PHE A 46 10.54 1.92 3.02
CA PHE A 46 9.79 2.97 3.73
C PHE A 46 10.22 4.39 3.31
N GLU A 47 11.48 4.56 2.90
CA GLU A 47 11.99 5.86 2.44
C GLU A 47 11.41 6.28 1.08
N ASP A 48 10.88 5.34 0.29
CA ASP A 48 10.35 5.59 -1.05
C ASP A 48 8.82 5.72 -1.07
N ILE A 49 8.15 5.40 0.04
CA ILE A 49 6.70 5.40 0.15
C ILE A 49 6.17 6.27 1.29
N GLU A 50 4.86 6.51 1.29
CA GLU A 50 4.10 6.96 2.47
C GLU A 50 3.10 5.88 2.86
N LEU A 51 3.22 5.32 4.07
CA LEU A 51 2.36 4.23 4.55
C LEU A 51 1.15 4.78 5.30
N MET A 52 -0.05 4.38 4.90
CA MET A 52 -1.31 4.84 5.48
C MET A 52 -2.14 3.68 6.02
N GLN A 53 -2.56 3.79 7.28
CA GLN A 53 -3.44 2.82 7.93
C GLN A 53 -4.92 3.20 7.73
N PHE A 54 -5.76 2.20 7.47
CA PHE A 54 -7.21 2.40 7.49
C PHE A 54 -7.70 2.71 8.91
N THR A 55 -8.55 3.74 9.04
CA THR A 55 -9.06 4.23 10.34
C THR A 55 -10.09 3.32 10.98
N GLY A 56 -10.65 2.35 10.24
CA GLY A 56 -11.79 1.56 10.70
C GLY A 56 -13.14 2.22 10.45
N VAL A 57 -13.16 3.43 9.91
CA VAL A 57 -14.37 4.22 9.66
C VAL A 57 -14.51 4.46 8.16
N LYS A 58 -15.75 4.40 7.68
CA LYS A 58 -16.11 4.68 6.29
C LYS A 58 -16.76 6.04 6.19
N ASP A 59 -16.60 6.69 5.04
CA ASP A 59 -17.30 7.92 4.73
C ASP A 59 -18.81 7.70 4.50
N LYS A 60 -19.53 8.77 4.15
CA LYS A 60 -20.98 8.72 3.88
C LYS A 60 -21.37 7.79 2.71
N HIS A 61 -20.43 7.47 1.83
CA HIS A 61 -20.60 6.58 0.68
C HIS A 61 -20.15 5.15 0.99
N GLY A 62 -19.70 4.86 2.21
CA GLY A 62 -19.28 3.53 2.62
C GLY A 62 -17.86 3.17 2.16
N ILE A 63 -17.06 4.16 1.76
CA ILE A 63 -15.66 4.02 1.37
C ILE A 63 -14.77 4.15 2.60
#